data_AF-B8DPY3-F1
#
_entry.id   AF-B8DPY3-F1
#
_cell.length_a   1.000
_cell.length_b   1.000
_cell.length_c   1.000
_cell.angle_alpha   90.00
_cell.angle_beta   90.00
_cell.angle_gamma   90.00
#
_symmetry.space_group_name_H-M   'P 1'
#
loop_
_entity.id
_entity.type
_entity.pdbx_description
1 polymer ?
#
loop_
_entity_poly.entity_id
_entity_poly.type
_entity_poly.pdbx_seq_one_letter_code
_entity_poly.pdbx_strand_id
1 'polypeptide(L)'
;MTSARSKTERYRLDLVGNDPASQDVPAGIYGMDEAERRNNYRVQAPPGYLREVALWSGREVVDGHLTLEQLGAPDALGLAGTGGIALTDVSTRGLRMRLSMETAHCLGLASEDALPGGLPTGGLHVYLKLLSPVAGAAVRNYTLFLGTRVTHVDHAPGAVLLGLHITSRGVPEKAEKAFRMFDAGRYGVKELTRWCDEVARMGRGLQPAPSPGLDLEHLLAEIDAARACGAMQANRN
;
A
#
# COMPACT_ATOMS: atom_id res chain seq x y z
N MET A 1 -25.60 13.90 -68.50
CA MET A 1 -25.05 13.51 -69.81
C MET A 1 -24.16 12.29 -69.62
N THR A 2 -24.45 11.22 -70.38
CA THR A 2 -23.56 10.11 -70.85
C THR A 2 -22.80 9.27 -69.79
N SER A 3 -23.06 7.97 -69.56
CA SER A 3 -22.98 6.79 -70.48
C SER A 3 -21.57 6.64 -71.09
N ALA A 4 -20.83 5.52 -71.15
CA ALA A 4 -21.07 4.09 -70.93
C ALA A 4 -19.72 3.32 -70.77
N ARG A 5 -19.80 2.14 -70.11
CA ARG A 5 -19.25 0.79 -70.43
C ARG A 5 -17.85 0.59 -71.07
N SER A 6 -17.19 -0.49 -70.59
CA SER A 6 -16.57 -1.64 -71.33
C SER A 6 -15.28 -2.08 -70.64
N LYS A 7 -14.87 -3.35 -70.38
CA LYS A 7 -15.29 -4.76 -70.62
C LYS A 7 -14.39 -5.63 -69.68
N THR A 8 -14.90 -6.66 -68.98
CA THR A 8 -14.79 -8.14 -69.30
C THR A 8 -13.33 -8.64 -69.29
N GLU A 9 -12.89 -9.62 -68.47
CA GLU A 9 -13.20 -11.07 -68.39
C GLU A 9 -12.81 -11.61 -66.99
N ARG A 10 -13.66 -12.30 -66.22
CA ARG A 10 -13.99 -13.75 -66.24
C ARG A 10 -12.78 -14.70 -66.20
N TYR A 11 -12.50 -15.25 -65.03
CA TYR A 11 -12.42 -16.72 -64.83
C TYR A 11 -13.07 -17.06 -63.48
N ARG A 12 -13.92 -18.09 -63.50
CA ARG A 12 -14.68 -18.65 -62.38
C ARG A 12 -14.46 -20.16 -62.41
N LEU A 13 -14.61 -20.75 -61.23
CA LEU A 13 -14.74 -22.18 -60.86
C LEU A 13 -13.39 -22.83 -60.47
N ASP A 14 -13.26 -23.50 -59.33
CA ASP A 14 -14.23 -24.37 -58.67
C ASP A 14 -14.31 -24.28 -57.14
N LEU A 15 -15.50 -24.64 -56.66
CA LEU A 15 -15.86 -24.96 -55.28
C LEU A 15 -15.25 -26.30 -54.86
N VAL A 16 -14.68 -26.36 -53.66
CA VAL A 16 -14.73 -27.57 -52.83
C VAL A 16 -15.12 -27.13 -51.43
N GLY A 17 -16.33 -27.52 -51.03
CA GLY A 17 -16.77 -27.40 -49.64
C GLY A 17 -16.08 -28.44 -48.77
N ASN A 18 -15.83 -28.08 -47.51
CA ASN A 18 -15.87 -29.00 -46.39
C ASN A 18 -16.11 -28.23 -45.08
N ASP A 19 -16.89 -28.87 -44.23
CA ASP A 19 -17.58 -28.42 -43.01
C ASP A 19 -16.73 -27.76 -41.89
N PRO A 20 -17.39 -27.09 -40.92
CA PRO A 20 -16.77 -26.35 -39.83
C PRO A 20 -16.42 -27.29 -38.67
N ALA A 21 -15.14 -27.49 -38.41
CA ALA A 21 -14.69 -28.07 -37.16
C ALA A 21 -13.31 -27.56 -36.77
N SER A 22 -13.20 -27.15 -35.50
CA SER A 22 -11.96 -27.02 -34.73
C SER A 22 -10.90 -26.08 -35.29
N GLN A 23 -11.04 -24.78 -35.03
CA GLN A 23 -9.87 -23.95 -34.75
C GLN A 23 -9.71 -23.85 -33.24
N ASP A 24 -8.80 -24.67 -32.72
CA ASP A 24 -8.20 -24.52 -31.41
C ASP A 24 -7.66 -23.10 -31.26
N VAL A 25 -8.36 -22.28 -30.47
CA VAL A 25 -7.82 -21.02 -29.97
C VAL A 25 -6.76 -21.40 -28.96
N PRO A 26 -5.46 -21.10 -29.19
CA PRO A 26 -4.48 -21.35 -28.15
C PRO A 26 -4.83 -20.43 -26.98
N ALA A 27 -5.08 -21.02 -25.82
CA ALA A 27 -5.12 -20.33 -24.54
C ALA A 27 -3.69 -19.82 -24.21
N GLY A 28 -3.23 -18.85 -24.99
CA GLY A 28 -2.07 -18.03 -24.72
C GLY A 28 -2.45 -17.03 -23.66
N ILE A 29 -2.34 -17.50 -22.43
CA ILE A 29 -2.48 -16.78 -21.16
C ILE A 29 -1.77 -15.42 -21.28
N TYR A 30 -2.55 -14.34 -21.44
CA TYR A 30 -2.14 -13.00 -21.05
C TYR A 30 -2.05 -12.97 -19.52
N GLY A 31 -1.03 -13.64 -18.99
CA GLY A 31 -0.51 -13.34 -17.67
C GLY A 31 0.26 -12.04 -17.78
N MET A 32 -0.45 -10.91 -17.91
CA MET A 32 0.14 -9.63 -17.56
C MET A 32 0.64 -9.79 -16.13
N ASP A 33 1.95 -9.60 -15.96
CA ASP A 33 2.59 -9.64 -14.66
C ASP A 33 1.79 -8.71 -13.72
N GLU A 34 1.42 -9.15 -12.52
CA GLU A 34 0.60 -8.32 -11.61
C GLU A 34 1.27 -6.97 -11.34
N ALA A 35 2.59 -6.89 -11.54
CA ALA A 35 3.39 -5.67 -11.53
C ALA A 35 2.99 -4.66 -12.63
N GLU A 36 2.65 -5.12 -13.85
CA GLU A 36 2.27 -4.27 -14.98
C GLU A 36 0.86 -3.70 -14.87
N ARG A 37 -0.05 -4.34 -14.12
CA ARG A 37 -1.39 -3.80 -13.84
C ARG A 37 -1.40 -2.65 -12.83
N ARG A 38 -0.28 -2.39 -12.14
CA ARG A 38 -0.20 -1.47 -11.01
C ARG A 38 0.40 -0.14 -11.45
N ASN A 39 -0.39 0.93 -11.39
CA ASN A 39 0.05 2.28 -11.75
C ASN A 39 1.13 2.91 -10.84
N ASN A 40 1.60 2.23 -9.78
CA ASN A 40 2.62 2.79 -8.86
C ASN A 40 3.58 1.71 -8.33
N TYR A 41 4.87 2.07 -8.31
CA TYR A 41 5.94 1.31 -7.65
C TYR A 41 5.67 1.12 -6.16
N ARG A 42 5.93 -0.09 -5.66
CA ARG A 42 5.70 -0.54 -4.28
C ARG A 42 6.96 -1.21 -3.75
N VAL A 43 7.29 -0.96 -2.48
CA VAL A 43 8.39 -1.62 -1.79
C VAL A 43 7.86 -2.46 -0.64
N GLN A 44 8.46 -3.64 -0.46
CA GLN A 44 8.25 -4.43 0.74
C GLN A 44 8.87 -3.68 1.91
N ALA A 45 8.06 -3.41 2.94
CA ALA A 45 8.53 -2.71 4.12
C ALA A 45 9.40 -3.69 4.93
N PRO A 46 10.69 -3.37 5.19
CA PRO A 46 11.54 -4.26 5.94
C PRO A 46 11.06 -4.34 7.41
N PRO A 47 11.16 -5.51 8.07
CA PRO A 47 10.78 -5.64 9.48
C PRO A 47 11.55 -4.66 10.38
N GLY A 48 10.89 -4.11 11.39
CA GLY A 48 11.49 -3.15 12.33
C GLY A 48 11.59 -1.70 11.82
N TYR A 49 11.18 -1.42 10.58
CA TYR A 49 11.13 -0.06 10.05
C TYR A 49 9.86 0.68 10.39
N LEU A 50 8.77 -0.04 10.69
CA LEU A 50 7.61 0.54 11.33
C LEU A 50 7.89 0.74 12.81
N ARG A 51 7.93 2.00 13.27
CA ARG A 51 8.20 2.36 14.67
C ARG A 51 6.93 2.50 15.47
N GLU A 52 5.97 3.22 14.91
CA GLU A 52 4.68 3.49 15.54
C GLU A 52 3.61 3.54 14.45
N VAL A 53 2.43 3.03 14.77
CA VAL A 53 1.22 3.13 13.94
C VAL A 53 0.02 3.32 14.84
N ALA A 54 -0.88 4.21 14.44
CA ALA A 54 -2.19 4.33 15.08
C ALA A 54 -3.26 4.47 14.00
N LEU A 55 -4.41 3.85 14.24
CA LEU A 55 -5.49 3.71 13.28
C LEU A 55 -6.79 4.23 13.91
N TRP A 56 -7.54 5.02 13.13
CA TRP A 56 -8.88 5.48 13.50
C TRP A 56 -9.85 5.19 12.36
N SER A 57 -10.98 4.60 12.71
CA SER A 57 -12.08 4.26 11.84
C SER A 57 -13.24 5.25 12.01
N GLY A 58 -13.94 5.54 10.91
CA GLY A 58 -15.17 6.32 10.95
C GLY A 58 -15.03 7.77 11.42
N ARG A 59 -13.83 8.35 11.42
CA ARG A 59 -13.64 9.77 11.70
C ARG A 59 -13.88 10.57 10.42
N GLU A 60 -14.70 11.62 10.51
CA GLU A 60 -15.00 12.50 9.40
C GLU A 60 -14.11 13.75 9.43
N VAL A 61 -13.69 14.19 8.26
CA VAL A 61 -12.94 15.43 8.07
C VAL A 61 -13.93 16.50 7.63
N VAL A 62 -14.03 17.59 8.40
CA VAL A 62 -14.95 18.69 8.12
C VAL A 62 -14.16 19.83 7.48
N ASP A 63 -14.56 20.25 6.28
CA ASP A 63 -13.90 21.33 5.52
C ASP A 63 -12.38 21.16 5.33
N GLY A 64 -11.90 19.92 5.29
CA GLY A 64 -10.47 19.61 5.20
C GLY A 64 -9.70 19.77 6.52
N HIS A 65 -10.39 19.94 7.64
CA HIS A 65 -9.81 20.03 8.98
C HIS A 65 -10.27 18.86 9.85
N LEU A 66 -9.37 18.38 10.71
CA LEU A 66 -9.65 17.34 11.69
C LEU A 66 -9.02 17.73 13.03
N THR A 67 -9.83 18.10 14.01
CA THR A 67 -9.33 18.47 15.33
C THR A 67 -8.92 17.24 16.14
N LEU A 68 -8.04 17.41 17.13
CA LEU A 68 -7.67 16.31 18.03
C LEU A 68 -8.86 15.82 18.87
N GLU A 69 -9.82 16.70 19.16
CA GLU A 69 -11.05 16.34 19.86
C GLU A 69 -11.94 15.43 19.00
N GLN A 70 -12.08 15.75 17.71
CA GLN A 70 -12.79 14.91 16.75
C GLN A 70 -12.07 13.59 16.48
N LEU A 71 -10.73 13.62 16.44
CA LEU A 71 -9.92 12.42 16.22
C LEU A 71 -10.06 11.43 17.40
N GLY A 72 -9.94 11.95 18.63
CA GLY A 72 -10.02 11.15 19.85
C GLY A 72 -8.91 10.10 19.97
N ALA A 73 -9.15 9.10 20.81
CA ALA A 73 -8.23 7.97 20.96
C ALA A 73 -8.24 7.06 19.71
N PRO A 74 -7.09 6.44 19.36
CA PRO A 74 -7.03 5.48 18.26
C PRO A 74 -7.79 4.21 18.61
N ASP A 75 -8.42 3.62 17.60
CA ASP A 75 -9.12 2.33 17.72
C ASP A 75 -8.11 1.16 17.75
N ALA A 76 -6.94 1.36 17.14
CA ALA A 76 -5.81 0.44 17.24
C ALA A 76 -4.47 1.18 17.26
N LEU A 77 -3.54 0.67 18.07
CA LEU A 77 -2.18 1.18 18.22
C LEU A 77 -1.19 0.02 18.06
N GLY A 78 -0.10 0.26 17.34
CA GLY A 78 1.01 -0.68 17.20
C GLY A 78 2.34 0.03 17.41
N LEU A 79 3.23 -0.60 18.17
CA LEU A 79 4.59 -0.15 18.40
C LEU A 79 5.59 -1.20 17.89
N ALA A 80 6.79 -0.76 17.52
CA ALA A 80 7.86 -1.68 17.14
C ALA A 80 8.04 -2.79 18.19
N GLY A 81 8.06 -4.04 17.72
CA GLY A 81 8.26 -5.22 18.56
C GLY A 81 7.05 -5.70 19.38
N THR A 82 5.93 -4.96 19.40
CA THR A 82 4.74 -5.34 20.21
C THR A 82 3.80 -6.33 19.52
N GLY A 83 4.01 -6.62 18.24
CA GLY A 83 3.09 -7.44 17.45
C GLY A 83 1.81 -6.67 17.08
N GLY A 84 0.81 -7.36 16.51
CA GLY A 84 -0.50 -6.76 16.26
C GLY A 84 -0.68 -6.04 14.92
N ILE A 85 0.24 -5.14 14.54
CA ILE A 85 0.19 -4.44 13.25
C ILE A 85 1.56 -4.48 12.58
N ALA A 86 1.61 -4.96 11.34
CA ALA A 86 2.80 -4.94 10.52
C ALA A 86 2.51 -4.22 9.19
N LEU A 87 3.37 -3.28 8.81
CA LEU A 87 3.37 -2.72 7.48
C LEU A 87 4.12 -3.69 6.56
N THR A 88 3.46 -4.20 5.52
CA THR A 88 4.06 -5.20 4.62
C THR A 88 4.51 -4.58 3.31
N ASP A 89 3.75 -3.59 2.80
CA ASP A 89 4.02 -2.98 1.51
C ASP A 89 3.67 -1.49 1.51
N VAL A 90 4.49 -0.67 0.87
CA VAL A 90 4.33 0.78 0.83
C VAL A 90 4.53 1.30 -0.59
N SER A 91 3.69 2.24 -0.97
CA SER A 91 3.87 3.09 -2.15
C SER A 91 3.56 4.54 -1.82
N THR A 92 3.79 5.40 -2.80
CA THR A 92 3.42 6.81 -2.73
C THR A 92 1.92 7.05 -2.56
N ARG A 93 1.05 6.09 -2.92
CA ARG A 93 -0.42 6.23 -2.90
C ARG A 93 -1.16 5.14 -2.12
N GLY A 94 -0.46 4.25 -1.45
CA GLY A 94 -1.10 3.13 -0.82
C GLY A 94 -0.20 2.36 0.13
N LEU A 95 -0.84 1.71 1.09
CA LEU A 95 -0.21 0.92 2.13
C LEU A 95 -0.84 -0.47 2.11
N ARG A 96 -0.08 -1.48 2.51
CA ARG A 96 -0.62 -2.78 2.90
C ARG A 96 -0.17 -3.10 4.30
N MET A 97 -1.12 -3.48 5.14
CA MET A 97 -0.89 -3.85 6.53
C MET A 97 -1.36 -5.28 6.77
N ARG A 98 -0.63 -6.01 7.62
CA ARG A 98 -1.10 -7.24 8.24
C ARG A 98 -1.49 -6.89 9.67
N LEU A 99 -2.74 -7.20 10.01
CA LEU A 99 -3.32 -7.00 11.33
C LEU A 99 -3.49 -8.37 12.00
N SER A 100 -3.22 -8.43 13.31
CA SER A 100 -3.68 -9.56 14.11
C SER A 100 -5.21 -9.60 14.15
N MET A 101 -5.80 -10.76 14.44
CA MET A 101 -7.25 -10.86 14.58
C MET A 101 -7.80 -9.92 15.64
N GLU A 102 -7.12 -9.79 16.79
CA GLU A 102 -7.50 -8.84 17.85
C GLU A 102 -7.58 -7.40 17.33
N THR A 103 -6.52 -6.94 16.66
CA THR A 103 -6.50 -5.59 16.06
C THR A 103 -7.58 -5.43 14.99
N ALA A 104 -7.79 -6.45 14.16
CA ALA A 104 -8.81 -6.43 13.13
C ALA A 104 -10.23 -6.38 13.72
N HIS A 105 -10.49 -7.03 14.86
CA HIS A 105 -11.76 -6.92 15.58
C HIS A 105 -11.99 -5.50 16.12
N CYS A 106 -10.97 -4.87 16.70
CA CYS A 106 -11.08 -3.48 17.17
C CYS A 106 -11.46 -2.49 16.05
N LEU A 107 -11.05 -2.79 14.80
CA LEU A 107 -11.36 -1.99 13.62
C LEU A 107 -12.64 -2.43 12.90
N GLY A 108 -13.36 -3.44 13.42
CA GLY A 108 -14.56 -3.99 12.78
C GLY A 108 -14.29 -4.72 11.45
N LEU A 109 -13.04 -5.13 11.20
CA LEU A 109 -12.60 -5.81 9.97
C LEU A 109 -12.65 -7.34 10.08
N ALA A 110 -12.71 -7.86 11.30
CA ALA A 110 -12.89 -9.28 11.59
C ALA A 110 -14.36 -9.54 11.94
N SER A 111 -15.23 -9.62 10.94
CA SER A 111 -16.57 -10.18 11.10
C SER A 111 -16.63 -11.53 10.39
N GLU A 112 -17.06 -12.57 11.11
CA GLU A 112 -17.30 -13.91 10.53
C GLU A 112 -18.55 -13.93 9.63
N ASP A 113 -19.45 -12.96 9.80
CA ASP A 113 -20.70 -12.81 9.04
C ASP A 113 -20.56 -11.87 7.82
N ALA A 114 -19.39 -11.26 7.61
CA ALA A 114 -19.15 -10.43 6.45
C ALA A 114 -19.11 -11.31 5.19
N LEU A 115 -20.10 -11.14 4.32
CA LEU A 115 -20.05 -11.69 2.97
C LEU A 115 -18.69 -11.39 2.34
N PRO A 116 -18.00 -12.39 1.76
CA PRO A 116 -16.72 -12.18 1.10
C PRO A 116 -16.88 -11.09 0.03
N GLY A 117 -16.19 -9.96 0.21
CA GLY A 117 -16.21 -8.81 -0.71
C GLY A 117 -16.90 -7.54 -0.21
N GLY A 118 -17.49 -7.54 0.99
CA GLY A 118 -17.98 -6.30 1.62
C GLY A 118 -16.84 -5.43 2.13
N LEU A 119 -16.50 -4.35 1.40
CA LEU A 119 -15.56 -3.35 1.91
C LEU A 119 -16.26 -2.52 3.01
N PRO A 120 -15.61 -2.29 4.17
CA PRO A 120 -16.15 -1.39 5.17
C PRO A 120 -16.40 -0.02 4.52
N THR A 121 -17.63 0.47 4.66
CA THR A 121 -18.05 1.81 4.20
C THR A 121 -17.45 2.84 5.13
N GLY A 122 -16.17 3.16 4.95
CA GLY A 122 -15.46 4.14 5.76
C GLY A 122 -14.00 4.31 5.36
N GLY A 123 -13.50 5.53 5.52
CA GLY A 123 -12.06 5.79 5.47
C GLY A 123 -11.38 5.41 6.78
N LEU A 124 -10.08 5.15 6.72
CA LEU A 124 -9.23 5.05 7.90
C LEU A 124 -8.27 6.23 7.94
N HIS A 125 -8.11 6.82 9.11
CA HIS A 125 -6.99 7.70 9.39
C HIS A 125 -5.83 6.88 9.94
N VAL A 126 -4.63 7.13 9.42
CA VAL A 126 -3.42 6.38 9.73
C VAL A 126 -2.35 7.36 10.16
N TYR A 127 -1.93 7.27 11.42
CA TYR A 127 -0.65 7.79 11.87
C TYR A 127 0.43 6.73 11.64
N LEU A 128 1.56 7.14 11.09
CA LEU A 128 2.66 6.27 10.76
C LEU A 128 3.99 6.94 11.09
N LYS A 129 4.84 6.25 11.83
CA LYS A 129 6.23 6.64 12.05
C LYS A 129 7.14 5.56 11.48
N LEU A 130 7.85 5.90 10.41
CA LEU A 130 8.79 5.00 9.75
C LEU A 130 10.22 5.43 10.03
N LEU A 131 11.08 4.47 10.33
CA LEU A 131 12.53 4.71 10.39
C LEU A 131 13.08 4.95 8.99
N SER A 132 14.04 5.86 8.86
CA SER A 132 14.86 6.01 7.66
C SER A 132 15.77 4.79 7.45
N PRO A 133 15.82 4.19 6.24
CA PRO A 133 16.80 3.18 5.83
C PRO A 133 18.23 3.69 5.66
N VAL A 134 18.45 4.99 5.79
CA VAL A 134 19.76 5.61 5.62
C VAL A 134 20.41 5.80 6.99
N ALA A 135 21.56 5.16 7.20
CA ALA A 135 22.38 5.38 8.39
C ALA A 135 22.83 6.85 8.48
N GLY A 136 22.75 7.47 9.66
CA GLY A 136 23.09 8.89 9.86
C GLY A 136 22.19 9.89 9.13
N ALA A 137 20.98 9.49 8.70
CA ALA A 137 20.05 10.39 8.03
C ALA A 137 19.71 11.62 8.91
N ALA A 138 19.79 12.82 8.32
CA ALA A 138 19.39 14.06 8.99
C ALA A 138 17.94 14.04 9.49
N VAL A 139 17.06 13.32 8.78
CA VAL A 139 15.70 13.00 9.22
C VAL A 139 15.64 11.51 9.47
N ARG A 140 15.60 11.13 10.75
CA ARG A 140 15.63 9.74 11.17
C ARG A 140 14.28 9.04 11.07
N ASN A 141 13.19 9.79 11.21
CA ASN A 141 11.84 9.26 11.18
C ASN A 141 10.96 10.04 10.20
N TYR A 142 10.22 9.32 9.36
CA TYR A 142 9.12 9.84 8.56
C TYR A 142 7.85 9.73 9.38
N THR A 143 7.32 10.87 9.82
CA THR A 143 6.09 10.93 10.62
C THR A 143 4.95 11.46 9.77
N LEU A 144 3.95 10.63 9.56
CA LEU A 144 2.86 10.87 8.62
C LEU A 144 1.52 10.68 9.33
N PHE A 145 0.58 11.54 8.99
CA PHE A 145 -0.84 11.39 9.25
C PHE A 145 -1.55 11.40 7.90
N LEU A 146 -2.32 10.35 7.63
CA LEU A 146 -2.87 10.04 6.31
C LEU A 146 -4.36 9.76 6.44
N GLY A 147 -5.16 10.36 5.57
CA GLY A 147 -6.51 9.86 5.28
C GLY A 147 -6.42 8.78 4.20
N THR A 148 -7.13 7.68 4.40
CA THR A 148 -7.09 6.54 3.50
C THR A 148 -8.48 5.98 3.27
N ARG A 149 -8.67 5.28 2.15
CA ARG A 149 -9.81 4.41 1.90
C ARG A 149 -9.37 2.96 1.88
N VAL A 150 -10.21 2.08 2.42
CA VAL A 150 -10.00 0.64 2.31
C VAL A 150 -10.26 0.20 0.87
N THR A 151 -9.35 -0.59 0.32
CA THR A 151 -9.41 -1.08 -1.08
C THR A 151 -9.62 -2.58 -1.17
N HIS A 152 -9.12 -3.34 -0.20
CA HIS A 152 -9.35 -4.76 -0.03
C HIS A 152 -9.10 -5.16 1.42
N VAL A 153 -9.77 -6.21 1.84
CA VAL A 153 -9.62 -6.88 3.14
C VAL A 153 -9.58 -8.37 2.83
N ASP A 154 -8.43 -9.00 3.06
CA ASP A 154 -8.27 -10.44 2.86
C ASP A 154 -8.04 -11.13 4.21
N HIS A 155 -8.81 -12.16 4.51
CA HIS A 155 -8.62 -12.95 5.73
C HIS A 155 -7.60 -14.06 5.47
N ALA A 156 -6.58 -14.11 6.32
CA ALA A 156 -5.56 -15.14 6.34
C ALA A 156 -5.60 -15.88 7.70
N PRO A 157 -5.04 -17.10 7.80
CA PRO A 157 -4.95 -17.78 9.08
C PRO A 157 -4.31 -16.88 10.15
N GLY A 158 -5.08 -16.55 11.20
CA GLY A 158 -4.66 -15.72 12.33
C GLY A 158 -4.43 -14.24 12.02
N ALA A 159 -4.82 -13.71 10.87
CA ALA A 159 -4.59 -12.31 10.51
C ALA A 159 -5.55 -11.77 9.44
N VAL A 160 -5.66 -10.45 9.38
CA VAL A 160 -6.31 -9.73 8.28
C VAL A 160 -5.27 -8.95 7.50
N LEU A 161 -5.26 -9.10 6.17
CA LEU A 161 -4.48 -8.28 5.26
C LEU A 161 -5.33 -7.12 4.78
N LEU A 162 -4.91 -5.91 5.10
CA LEU A 162 -5.61 -4.68 4.83
C LEU A 162 -4.89 -3.88 3.75
N GLY A 163 -5.58 -3.62 2.64
CA GLY A 163 -5.11 -2.76 1.57
C GLY A 163 -5.70 -1.37 1.64
N LEU A 164 -4.84 -0.35 1.70
CA LEU A 164 -5.23 1.05 1.82
C LEU A 164 -4.78 1.88 0.62
N HIS A 165 -5.65 2.77 0.16
CA HIS A 165 -5.31 3.83 -0.78
C HIS A 165 -5.33 5.17 -0.07
N ILE A 166 -4.24 5.93 -0.20
CA ILE A 166 -4.08 7.24 0.45
C ILE A 166 -4.92 8.26 -0.32
N THR A 167 -5.82 8.93 0.37
CA THR A 167 -6.68 9.98 -0.18
C THR A 167 -6.21 11.36 0.25
N SER A 168 -5.65 11.50 1.45
CA SER A 168 -5.18 12.78 1.95
C SER A 168 -3.98 12.68 2.89
N ARG A 169 -3.27 13.80 3.07
CA ARG A 169 -2.13 13.98 3.95
C ARG A 169 -2.44 15.08 4.96
N GLY A 170 -2.38 14.78 6.25
CA GLY A 170 -2.59 15.76 7.31
C GLY A 170 -1.32 16.49 7.72
N VAL A 171 -1.33 17.81 7.70
CA VAL A 171 -0.25 18.64 8.24
C VAL A 171 -0.73 19.23 9.56
N PRO A 172 0.07 19.17 10.65
CA PRO A 172 -0.32 19.77 11.92
C PRO A 172 -0.45 21.29 11.76
N GLU A 173 -1.53 21.85 12.28
CA GLU A 173 -1.68 23.29 12.39
C GLU A 173 -1.01 23.80 13.68
N LYS A 174 -0.30 24.92 13.58
CA LYS A 174 0.45 25.46 14.74
C LYS A 174 -0.43 26.26 15.69
N ALA A 175 -1.48 26.91 15.17
CA ALA A 175 -2.36 27.78 15.93
C ALA A 175 -3.49 27.00 16.61
N GLU A 176 -3.86 25.84 16.05
CA GLU A 176 -4.99 25.04 16.49
C GLU A 176 -4.55 23.60 16.75
N LYS A 177 -5.20 22.91 17.69
CA LYS A 177 -4.98 21.48 17.95
C LYS A 177 -5.69 20.64 16.87
N ALA A 178 -5.25 20.77 15.63
CA ALA A 178 -5.87 20.17 14.47
C ALA A 178 -4.87 19.75 13.39
N PHE A 179 -5.33 18.88 12.50
CA PHE A 179 -4.68 18.56 11.24
C PHE A 179 -5.44 19.21 10.09
N ARG A 180 -4.70 19.85 9.20
CA ARG A 180 -5.20 20.25 7.89
C ARG A 180 -4.91 19.16 6.88
N MET A 181 -5.95 18.65 6.25
CA MET A 181 -5.92 17.53 5.32
C MET A 181 -5.83 18.03 3.89
N PHE A 182 -4.76 17.65 3.19
CA PHE A 182 -4.54 17.99 1.78
C PHE A 182 -4.78 16.77 0.91
N ASP A 183 -5.43 16.94 -0.25
CA ASP A 183 -5.62 15.86 -1.22
C ASP A 183 -4.26 15.30 -1.68
N ALA A 184 -4.10 13.99 -1.51
CA ALA A 184 -2.93 13.23 -1.93
C ALA A 184 -3.30 12.07 -2.88
N GLY A 185 -4.58 11.89 -3.22
CA GLY A 185 -5.03 10.75 -4.03
C GLY A 185 -4.46 10.76 -5.45
N ARG A 186 -4.27 11.95 -6.04
CA ARG A 186 -3.74 12.09 -7.40
C ARG A 186 -2.22 12.06 -7.48
N TYR A 187 -1.52 12.65 -6.51
CA TYR A 187 -0.07 12.86 -6.60
C TYR A 187 0.74 11.99 -5.63
N GLY A 188 0.08 11.40 -4.64
CA GLY A 188 0.73 10.65 -3.57
C GLY A 188 1.44 11.54 -2.55
N VAL A 189 2.15 10.88 -1.63
CA VAL A 189 2.88 11.51 -0.53
C VAL A 189 4.37 11.53 -0.85
N LYS A 190 4.96 12.73 -0.90
CA LYS A 190 6.38 12.94 -1.25
C LYS A 190 7.32 12.23 -0.27
N GLU A 191 7.01 12.28 1.01
CA GLU A 191 7.76 11.63 2.08
C GLU A 191 7.82 10.10 1.89
N LEU A 192 6.71 9.48 1.50
CA LEU A 192 6.67 8.05 1.19
C LEU A 192 7.46 7.72 -0.08
N THR A 193 7.46 8.61 -1.08
CA THR A 193 8.30 8.46 -2.28
C THR A 193 9.77 8.36 -1.89
N ARG A 194 10.24 9.33 -1.09
CA ARG A 194 11.62 9.36 -0.60
C ARG A 194 11.94 8.11 0.22
N TRP A 195 11.06 7.72 1.13
CA TRP A 195 11.27 6.52 1.94
C TRP A 195 11.36 5.26 1.08
N CYS A 196 10.49 5.10 0.07
CA CYS A 196 10.53 3.99 -0.86
C CYS A 196 11.85 3.95 -1.64
N ASP A 197 12.34 5.11 -2.10
CA ASP A 197 13.63 5.21 -2.78
C ASP A 197 14.80 4.82 -1.87
N GLU A 198 14.76 5.22 -0.59
CA GLU A 198 15.77 4.86 0.41
C GLU A 198 15.77 3.34 0.68
N VAL A 199 14.59 2.71 0.81
CA VAL A 199 14.48 1.25 0.93
C VAL A 199 15.01 0.55 -0.33
N ALA A 200 14.70 1.07 -1.51
CA ALA A 200 15.16 0.51 -2.78
C ALA A 200 16.67 0.63 -2.98
N ARG A 201 17.31 1.69 -2.45
CA ARG A 201 18.77 1.86 -2.44
C ARG A 201 19.43 0.91 -1.45
N MET A 202 18.85 0.78 -0.24
CA MET A 202 19.30 -0.16 0.76
C MET A 202 19.30 -1.60 0.22
N GLY A 203 18.22 -2.04 -0.43
CA GLY A 203 18.14 -3.37 -1.04
C GLY A 203 19.16 -3.63 -2.15
N ARG A 204 19.77 -2.57 -2.71
CA ARG A 204 20.86 -2.64 -3.70
C ARG A 204 22.26 -2.47 -3.09
N GLY A 205 22.37 -2.36 -1.77
CA GLY A 205 23.65 -2.10 -1.09
C GLY A 205 24.21 -0.69 -1.33
N LEU A 206 23.41 0.23 -1.87
CA LEU A 206 23.80 1.61 -2.14
C LEU A 206 23.56 2.48 -0.91
N GLN A 207 24.28 2.19 0.18
CA GLN A 207 24.26 3.00 1.40
C GLN A 207 25.34 4.09 1.32
N PRO A 208 25.04 5.33 1.78
CA PRO A 208 26.08 6.34 1.91
C PRO A 208 27.16 5.88 2.88
N ALA A 209 28.39 6.37 2.70
CA ALA A 209 29.50 6.03 3.57
C ALA A 209 29.12 6.34 5.04
N PRO A 210 29.42 5.43 5.99
CA PRO A 210 29.09 5.66 7.38
C PRO A 210 29.76 6.96 7.86
N SER A 211 28.98 7.83 8.50
CA SER A 211 29.53 9.02 9.14
C SER A 211 30.51 8.61 10.24
N PRO A 212 31.67 9.27 10.41
CA PRO A 212 32.59 8.96 11.49
C PRO A 212 31.93 9.20 12.86
N GLY A 213 31.81 8.14 13.66
CA GLY A 213 31.19 8.16 14.99
C GLY A 213 30.23 6.98 15.21
N LEU A 214 30.00 6.62 16.47
CA LEU A 214 28.97 5.64 16.85
C LEU A 214 27.60 6.31 16.84
N ASP A 215 26.74 5.95 15.89
CA ASP A 215 25.33 6.35 15.88
C ASP A 215 24.54 5.42 16.82
N LEU A 216 24.46 5.81 18.10
CA LEU A 216 23.78 5.02 19.14
C LEU A 216 22.30 4.80 18.83
N GLU A 217 21.68 5.79 18.20
CA GLU A 217 20.30 5.75 17.75
C GLU A 217 20.14 4.67 16.67
N HIS A 218 21.02 4.63 15.66
CA HIS A 218 21.08 3.57 14.63
C HIS A 218 21.26 2.19 15.24
N LEU A 219 22.21 2.03 16.17
CA LEU A 219 22.46 0.78 16.88
C LEU A 219 21.21 0.28 17.63
N LEU A 220 20.50 1.16 18.35
CA LEU A 220 19.24 0.80 19.01
C LEU A 220 18.16 0.39 18.01
N ALA A 221 18.09 1.08 16.87
CA ALA A 221 17.16 0.73 15.81
C ALA A 221 17.45 -0.63 15.16
N GLU A 222 18.73 -0.99 14.98
CA GLU A 222 19.16 -2.31 14.51
C GLU A 222 18.79 -3.40 15.52
N ILE A 223 18.99 -3.15 16.82
CA ILE A 223 18.60 -4.09 17.89
C ILE A 223 17.09 -4.33 17.86
N ASP A 224 16.29 -3.26 17.74
CA ASP A 224 14.83 -3.39 17.63
C ASP A 224 14.41 -4.13 16.36
N ALA A 225 15.07 -3.87 15.24
CA ALA A 225 14.79 -4.55 13.98
C ALA A 225 15.15 -6.04 14.04
N ALA A 226 16.29 -6.39 14.65
CA ALA A 226 16.69 -7.77 14.89
C ALA A 226 15.68 -8.51 15.78
N ARG A 227 15.17 -7.85 16.83
CA ARG A 227 14.12 -8.40 17.70
C ARG A 227 12.80 -8.62 16.94
N ALA A 228 12.40 -7.66 16.10
CA ALA A 228 11.19 -7.76 15.29
C ALA A 228 11.29 -8.90 14.25
N CYS A 229 12.45 -9.07 13.61
CA CYS A 229 12.73 -10.21 12.72
C CYS A 229 12.60 -11.56 13.45
N GLY A 230 13.19 -11.68 14.65
CA GLY A 230 13.10 -12.89 15.46
C GLY A 230 11.66 -13.25 15.85
N ALA A 231 10.85 -12.26 16.22
CA ALA A 231 9.44 -12.46 16.55
C ALA A 231 8.59 -12.92 15.33
N MET A 232 8.87 -12.41 14.13
CA MET A 232 8.19 -12.87 12.91
C MET A 232 8.58 -14.32 12.51
N GLN A 233 9.82 -14.74 12.78
CA GLN A 233 10.26 -16.12 12.54
C GLN A 233 9.65 -17.10 13.56
N ALA A 234 9.52 -16.69 14.82
CA ALA A 234 8.89 -17.48 15.86
C ALA A 234 7.38 -17.71 15.61
N ASN A 235 6.67 -16.73 15.03
CA ASN A 235 5.25 -16.85 14.67
C ASN A 235 4.99 -17.59 13.35
N ARG A 236 6.04 -18.12 12.69
CA ARG A 236 5.94 -18.87 11.44
C ARG A 236 6.12 -20.39 11.61
N ASN A 237 6.59 -20.81 12.79
CA ASN A 237 6.75 -22.21 13.20
C ASN A 237 5.68 -22.59 14.22
#